data_AF-A0AAV5FEQ6-F1
#
_entry.id   AF-A0AAV5FEQ6-F1
#
_cell.length_a   1.000
_cell.length_b   1.000
_cell.length_c   1.000
_cell.angle_alpha   90.00
_cell.angle_beta   90.00
_cell.angle_gamma   90.00
#
_symmetry.space_group_name_H-M   'P 1'
#
loop_
_entity.id
_entity.type
_entity.pdbx_description
1 polymer ?
#
loop_
_entity_poly.entity_id
_entity_poly.type
_entity_poly.pdbx_seq_one_letter_code
_entity_poly.pdbx_strand_id
1 'polypeptide(L)'
;MDALQDTWNAVLECVSRLEYITSSPSISATVMLGSNQISRDAVVQSLKELAGKPAEQIFVNSVKLPSDSIVEFFTALCGVSAEELKQTPARVFSLQKLVEISYYNMARIRLVWARIWSVLAQHFIAAGSHHEEEVAMYAIDSLRAAWYEGFIPGGAVKPVDAASEANFDVTEHYWFPMLAGLSDLTLDPRSEAPDDDGVEKTEEDSPMMETVRSRCITQLLLLGAIDSIQKKYWSRLKATQQIAIMDILFSLLEFASSYNSPSNLRTRMHHIPPERPPLNLLRQELAGTNIYLEILHKSTVEHDASETTETEEANGFSVEQEKLKNLAEGKLVSFCGQILKEASDLQPSTGETASADIHRVLDLRAPVIVMVLKGMCIMDAQIFKRHLKDFYPLITKLICCDQMEVRGALGDLFSKQLTPLML
;
A
#
# COMPACT_ATOMS: atom_id res chain seq x y z
N MET A 1 -14.85 -26.80 -16.71
CA MET A 1 -15.04 -27.08 -15.26
C MET A 1 -16.02 -26.07 -14.67
N ASP A 2 -16.87 -25.45 -15.50
CA ASP A 2 -17.52 -24.17 -15.18
C ASP A 2 -18.96 -24.32 -14.64
N ALA A 3 -19.43 -25.55 -14.48
CA ALA A 3 -20.83 -25.84 -14.16
C ALA A 3 -21.26 -25.31 -12.79
N LEU A 4 -20.33 -25.10 -11.84
CA LEU A 4 -20.64 -24.55 -10.52
C LEU A 4 -20.45 -23.03 -10.44
N GLN A 5 -19.54 -22.44 -11.23
CA GLN A 5 -19.29 -21.00 -11.20
C GLN A 5 -20.52 -20.20 -11.66
N ASP A 6 -21.18 -20.63 -12.73
CA ASP A 6 -22.43 -20.02 -13.20
C ASP A 6 -23.55 -20.16 -12.17
N THR A 7 -23.59 -21.27 -11.43
CA THR A 7 -24.59 -21.46 -10.37
C THR A 7 -24.33 -20.55 -9.17
N TRP A 8 -23.07 -20.36 -8.77
CA TRP A 8 -22.73 -19.44 -7.67
C TRP A 8 -23.02 -17.99 -8.04
N ASN A 9 -22.70 -17.58 -9.27
CA ASN A 9 -23.05 -16.26 -9.77
C ASN A 9 -24.55 -15.99 -9.65
N ALA A 10 -25.38 -16.90 -10.14
CA ALA A 10 -26.84 -16.76 -10.07
C ALA A 10 -27.35 -16.68 -8.62
N VAL A 11 -26.85 -17.56 -7.73
CA VAL A 11 -27.27 -17.58 -6.32
C VAL A 11 -26.87 -16.29 -5.60
N LEU A 12 -25.62 -15.86 -5.76
CA LEU A 12 -25.09 -14.66 -5.09
C LEU A 12 -25.71 -13.38 -5.64
N GLU A 13 -25.99 -13.32 -6.95
CA GLU A 13 -26.73 -12.23 -7.55
C GLU A 13 -28.17 -12.17 -7.01
N CYS A 14 -28.85 -13.31 -6.85
CA CYS A 14 -30.16 -13.35 -6.22
C CYS A 14 -30.11 -12.82 -4.78
N VAL A 15 -29.10 -13.19 -4.00
CA VAL A 15 -28.90 -12.68 -2.64
C VAL A 15 -28.66 -11.15 -2.64
N SER A 16 -27.79 -10.66 -3.52
CA SER A 16 -27.53 -9.22 -3.68
C SER A 16 -28.79 -8.43 -4.04
N ARG A 17 -29.58 -8.92 -5.01
CA ARG A 17 -30.82 -8.27 -5.44
C ARG A 17 -31.87 -8.31 -4.34
N LEU A 18 -31.96 -9.43 -3.61
CA LEU A 18 -32.87 -9.58 -2.49
C LEU A 18 -32.55 -8.58 -1.38
N GLU A 19 -31.27 -8.46 -1.03
CA GLU A 19 -30.80 -7.43 -0.10
C GLU A 19 -31.22 -6.03 -0.57
N TYR A 20 -30.95 -5.69 -1.83
CA TYR A 20 -31.27 -4.38 -2.40
C TYR A 20 -32.75 -3.99 -2.28
N ILE A 21 -33.63 -4.94 -2.61
CA ILE A 21 -35.09 -4.72 -2.57
C ILE A 21 -35.55 -4.52 -1.13
N THR A 22 -34.90 -5.16 -0.15
CA THR A 22 -35.27 -5.08 1.26
C THR A 22 -34.65 -3.88 1.99
N SER A 23 -33.49 -3.40 1.55
CA SER A 23 -32.79 -2.26 2.15
C SER A 23 -33.14 -0.92 1.50
N SER A 24 -33.64 -0.91 0.26
CA SER A 24 -34.05 0.31 -0.46
C SER A 24 -35.57 0.45 -0.60
N PRO A 25 -36.22 1.37 0.16
CA PRO A 25 -37.67 1.56 0.11
C PRO A 25 -38.21 1.99 -1.26
N SER A 26 -37.42 2.74 -2.04
CA SER A 26 -37.79 3.19 -3.38
C SER A 26 -37.85 2.02 -4.37
N ILE A 27 -36.85 1.13 -4.33
CA ILE A 27 -36.81 -0.08 -5.15
C ILE A 27 -37.91 -1.05 -4.74
N SER A 28 -38.11 -1.22 -3.43
CA SER A 28 -39.24 -1.99 -2.90
C SER A 28 -40.58 -1.49 -3.44
N ALA A 29 -40.78 -0.17 -3.50
CA ALA A 29 -42.00 0.42 -4.05
C ALA A 29 -42.15 0.15 -5.56
N THR A 30 -41.06 0.21 -6.33
CA THR A 30 -41.05 -0.08 -7.77
C THR A 30 -41.38 -1.55 -8.06
N VAL A 31 -40.80 -2.49 -7.31
CA VAL A 31 -41.09 -3.92 -7.47
C VAL A 31 -42.56 -4.25 -7.14
N MET A 32 -43.14 -3.51 -6.20
CA MET A 32 -44.51 -3.72 -5.74
C MET A 32 -45.56 -2.90 -6.52
N LEU A 33 -45.16 -2.26 -7.62
CA LEU A 33 -46.06 -1.45 -8.45
C LEU A 33 -47.24 -2.30 -8.95
N GLY A 34 -48.47 -1.84 -8.69
CA GLY A 34 -49.70 -2.54 -9.07
C GLY A 34 -50.23 -3.56 -8.05
N SER A 35 -49.54 -3.78 -6.93
CA SER A 35 -50.02 -4.63 -5.83
C SER A 35 -50.91 -3.87 -4.85
N ASN A 36 -51.90 -4.55 -4.24
CA ASN A 36 -52.68 -3.96 -3.14
C ASN A 36 -51.86 -3.92 -1.83
N GLN A 37 -52.25 -3.07 -0.87
CA GLN A 37 -51.46 -2.81 0.34
C GLN A 37 -51.17 -4.08 1.17
N ILE A 38 -52.17 -4.95 1.35
CA ILE A 38 -52.05 -6.19 2.13
C ILE A 38 -51.08 -7.18 1.45
N SER A 39 -51.17 -7.33 0.13
CA SER A 39 -50.26 -8.18 -0.65
C SER A 39 -48.85 -7.62 -0.65
N ARG A 40 -48.70 -6.29 -0.73
CA ARG A 40 -47.40 -5.62 -0.69
C ARG A 40 -46.69 -5.88 0.63
N ASP A 41 -47.37 -5.66 1.75
CA ASP A 41 -46.77 -5.83 3.08
C ASP A 41 -46.40 -7.29 3.35
N ALA A 42 -47.24 -8.24 2.92
CA ALA A 42 -46.96 -9.67 3.02
C ALA A 42 -45.73 -10.09 2.20
N VAL A 43 -45.61 -9.64 0.93
CA VAL A 43 -44.46 -9.98 0.08
C VAL A 43 -43.17 -9.34 0.59
N VAL A 44 -43.21 -8.07 1.02
CA VAL A 44 -42.04 -7.41 1.62
C VAL A 44 -41.57 -8.13 2.88
N GLN A 45 -42.50 -8.61 3.71
CA GLN A 45 -42.16 -9.39 4.90
C GLN A 45 -41.49 -10.72 4.54
N SER A 46 -42.03 -11.47 3.57
CA SER A 46 -41.40 -12.72 3.11
C SER A 46 -40.02 -12.50 2.49
N LEU A 47 -39.83 -11.42 1.72
CA LEU A 47 -38.52 -11.08 1.17
C LEU A 47 -37.51 -10.74 2.27
N LYS A 48 -37.92 -10.00 3.32
CA LYS A 48 -37.06 -9.73 4.48
C LYS A 48 -36.67 -11.00 5.23
N GLU A 49 -37.58 -11.96 5.36
CA GLU A 49 -37.29 -13.25 6.00
C GLU A 49 -36.26 -14.05 5.21
N LEU A 50 -36.35 -14.06 3.88
CA LEU A 50 -35.39 -14.71 2.99
C LEU A 50 -34.03 -13.97 2.98
N ALA A 51 -34.05 -12.63 3.01
CA ALA A 51 -32.86 -11.78 3.04
C ALA A 51 -32.08 -11.86 4.36
N GLY A 52 -32.75 -12.33 5.42
CA GLY A 52 -32.16 -12.49 6.75
C GLY A 52 -31.34 -13.77 6.87
N LYS A 53 -31.73 -14.64 7.81
CA LYS A 53 -30.95 -15.84 8.17
C LYS A 53 -30.62 -16.77 6.99
N PRO A 54 -31.52 -17.05 6.03
CA PRO A 54 -31.22 -17.98 4.93
C PRO A 54 -30.12 -17.46 4.01
N ALA A 55 -30.18 -16.18 3.61
CA ALA A 55 -29.13 -15.55 2.83
C ALA A 55 -27.79 -15.53 3.57
N GLU A 56 -27.80 -15.19 4.87
CA GLU A 56 -26.59 -15.17 5.69
C GLU A 56 -25.92 -16.55 5.82
N GLN A 57 -26.72 -17.61 5.88
CA GLN A 57 -26.19 -18.97 5.96
C GLN A 57 -25.35 -19.38 4.74
N ILE A 58 -25.58 -18.79 3.57
CA ILE A 58 -24.76 -19.05 2.38
C ILE A 58 -23.32 -18.61 2.64
N PHE A 59 -23.14 -17.41 3.22
CA PHE A 59 -21.83 -16.86 3.55
C PHE A 59 -21.17 -17.59 4.72
N VAL A 60 -21.92 -17.89 5.79
CA VAL A 60 -21.38 -18.63 6.95
C VAL A 60 -20.95 -20.05 6.57
N ASN A 61 -21.70 -20.72 5.69
CA ASN A 61 -21.35 -22.07 5.24
C ASN A 61 -20.18 -22.12 4.23
N SER A 62 -19.66 -20.96 3.79
CA SER A 62 -18.48 -20.92 2.91
C SER A 62 -17.29 -21.69 3.46
N VAL A 63 -17.11 -21.74 4.79
CA VAL A 63 -16.05 -22.51 5.47
C VAL A 63 -16.14 -24.02 5.24
N LYS A 64 -17.33 -24.54 4.92
CA LYS A 64 -17.57 -25.96 4.66
C LYS A 64 -17.32 -26.35 3.20
N LEU A 65 -17.15 -25.37 2.31
CA LEU A 65 -16.91 -25.64 0.90
C LEU A 65 -15.55 -26.31 0.69
N PRO A 66 -15.43 -27.25 -0.26
CA PRO A 66 -14.15 -27.82 -0.63
C PRO A 66 -13.26 -26.78 -1.32
N SER A 67 -11.97 -27.11 -1.41
CA SER A 67 -10.91 -26.22 -1.90
C SER A 67 -11.14 -25.56 -3.25
N ASP A 68 -11.74 -26.27 -4.22
CA ASP A 68 -12.00 -25.70 -5.54
C ASP A 68 -13.28 -24.85 -5.55
N SER A 69 -14.35 -25.34 -4.93
CA SER A 69 -15.63 -24.62 -4.88
C SER A 69 -15.56 -23.34 -4.06
N ILE A 70 -14.70 -23.24 -3.04
CA ILE A 70 -14.53 -21.96 -2.32
C ILE A 70 -13.86 -20.91 -3.20
N VAL A 71 -12.91 -21.29 -4.05
CA VAL A 71 -12.28 -20.34 -4.99
C VAL A 71 -13.32 -19.86 -5.98
N GLU A 72 -14.12 -20.76 -6.57
CA GLU A 72 -15.23 -20.39 -7.45
C GLU A 72 -16.26 -19.48 -6.76
N PHE A 73 -16.58 -19.74 -5.49
CA PHE A 73 -17.47 -18.91 -4.68
C PHE A 73 -16.94 -17.48 -4.53
N PHE A 74 -15.66 -17.32 -4.19
CA PHE A 74 -15.01 -16.00 -4.11
C PHE A 74 -14.96 -15.30 -5.47
N THR A 75 -14.65 -16.03 -6.55
CA THR A 75 -14.66 -15.47 -7.92
C THR A 75 -16.04 -14.97 -8.31
N ALA A 76 -17.08 -15.75 -8.03
CA ALA A 76 -18.46 -15.34 -8.30
C ALA A 76 -18.86 -14.10 -7.47
N LEU A 77 -18.53 -14.08 -6.17
CA LEU A 77 -18.85 -12.95 -5.31
C LEU A 77 -18.10 -11.66 -5.70
N CYS A 78 -16.84 -11.76 -6.14
CA CYS A 78 -16.11 -10.64 -6.73
C CYS A 78 -16.80 -10.13 -8.00
N GLY A 79 -17.29 -11.03 -8.87
CA GLY A 79 -18.06 -10.67 -10.05
C GLY A 79 -19.35 -9.89 -9.71
N VAL A 80 -20.13 -10.38 -8.74
CA VAL A 80 -21.35 -9.71 -8.27
C VAL A 80 -21.01 -8.35 -7.65
N SER A 81 -19.98 -8.29 -6.82
CA SER A 81 -19.51 -7.03 -6.23
C SER A 81 -19.07 -6.03 -7.29
N ALA A 82 -18.38 -6.45 -8.35
CA ALA A 82 -17.97 -5.55 -9.42
C ALA A 82 -19.17 -4.94 -10.15
N GLU A 83 -20.26 -5.68 -10.31
CA GLU A 83 -21.49 -5.17 -10.91
C GLU A 83 -22.28 -4.25 -9.97
N GLU A 84 -22.25 -4.51 -8.67
CA GLU A 84 -22.81 -3.60 -7.65
C GLU A 84 -22.10 -2.24 -7.63
N LEU A 85 -20.77 -2.23 -7.78
CA LEU A 85 -19.98 -0.99 -7.76
C LEU A 85 -20.24 -0.12 -9.00
N LYS A 86 -20.64 -0.68 -10.13
CA LYS A 86 -20.97 0.09 -11.35
C LYS A 86 -22.32 0.81 -11.27
N GLN A 87 -23.15 0.52 -10.26
CA GLN A 87 -24.46 1.14 -10.12
C GLN A 87 -24.34 2.58 -9.64
N THR A 88 -25.39 3.38 -9.83
CA THR A 88 -25.44 4.77 -9.33
C THR A 88 -26.70 4.95 -8.47
N PRO A 89 -26.56 5.10 -7.14
CA PRO A 89 -25.30 5.10 -6.36
C PRO A 89 -24.64 3.71 -6.31
N ALA A 90 -23.31 3.66 -6.13
CA ALA A 90 -22.61 2.40 -6.01
C ALA A 90 -23.06 1.63 -4.75
N ARG A 91 -23.13 0.30 -4.87
CA ARG A 91 -23.51 -0.58 -3.75
C ARG A 91 -22.30 -1.38 -3.29
N VAL A 92 -22.08 -1.42 -1.98
CA VAL A 92 -20.92 -2.08 -1.37
C VAL A 92 -21.27 -3.37 -0.62
N PHE A 93 -22.48 -3.92 -0.79
CA PHE A 93 -22.95 -5.08 -0.01
C PHE A 93 -22.08 -6.32 -0.23
N SER A 94 -21.86 -6.71 -1.48
CA SER A 94 -21.02 -7.87 -1.78
C SER A 94 -19.55 -7.59 -1.47
N LEU A 95 -19.10 -6.33 -1.56
CA LEU A 95 -17.76 -5.92 -1.12
C LEU A 95 -17.59 -6.11 0.40
N GLN A 96 -18.58 -5.72 1.20
CA GLN A 96 -18.63 -5.98 2.65
C GLN A 96 -18.59 -7.48 2.94
N LYS A 97 -19.39 -8.27 2.21
CA LYS A 97 -19.41 -9.72 2.38
C LYS A 97 -18.09 -10.38 2.03
N LEU A 98 -17.37 -9.92 1.01
CA LEU A 98 -16.03 -10.42 0.69
C LEU A 98 -15.07 -10.30 1.87
N VAL A 99 -15.10 -9.18 2.59
CA VAL A 99 -14.26 -8.95 3.78
C VAL A 99 -14.64 -9.91 4.91
N GLU A 100 -15.95 -10.02 5.17
CA GLU A 100 -16.48 -10.86 6.22
C GLU A 100 -16.15 -12.35 6.00
N ILE A 101 -16.42 -12.88 4.81
CA ILE A 101 -16.16 -14.29 4.52
C ILE A 101 -14.68 -14.60 4.38
N SER A 102 -13.85 -13.61 4.05
CA SER A 102 -12.39 -13.75 4.06
C SER A 102 -11.93 -14.14 5.45
N TYR A 103 -12.45 -13.47 6.48
CA TYR A 103 -12.17 -13.81 7.88
C TYR A 103 -12.62 -15.25 8.23
N TYR A 104 -13.81 -15.66 7.82
CA TYR A 104 -14.31 -17.01 8.09
C TYR A 104 -13.42 -18.11 7.49
N ASN A 105 -12.77 -17.84 6.35
CA ASN A 105 -12.00 -18.83 5.59
C ASN A 105 -10.48 -18.78 5.84
N MET A 106 -10.00 -17.96 6.78
CA MET A 106 -8.57 -17.80 7.07
C MET A 106 -7.88 -19.07 7.55
N ALA A 107 -8.61 -20.00 8.19
CA ALA A 107 -8.06 -21.25 8.70
C ALA A 107 -7.79 -22.31 7.60
N ARG A 108 -8.08 -22.01 6.33
CA ARG A 108 -7.84 -22.93 5.22
C ARG A 108 -6.35 -23.15 4.97
N ILE A 109 -6.03 -24.24 4.26
CA ILE A 109 -4.65 -24.53 3.89
C ILE A 109 -4.09 -23.47 2.93
N ARG A 110 -2.78 -23.22 3.04
CA ARG A 110 -2.08 -22.12 2.38
C ARG A 110 -2.30 -22.04 0.86
N LEU A 111 -2.21 -23.18 0.17
CA LEU A 111 -2.37 -23.24 -1.29
C LEU A 111 -3.76 -22.76 -1.73
N VAL A 112 -4.78 -23.06 -0.94
CA VAL A 112 -6.17 -22.68 -1.26
C VAL A 112 -6.37 -21.20 -0.97
N TRP A 113 -5.87 -20.71 0.16
CA TRP A 113 -5.92 -19.29 0.47
C TRP A 113 -5.18 -18.44 -0.56
N ALA A 114 -4.01 -18.87 -1.05
CA ALA A 114 -3.29 -18.15 -2.09
C ALA A 114 -4.13 -17.98 -3.37
N ARG A 115 -4.93 -18.99 -3.75
CA ARG A 115 -5.87 -18.91 -4.87
C ARG A 115 -7.03 -17.96 -4.59
N ILE A 116 -7.61 -18.00 -3.39
CA ILE A 116 -8.67 -17.07 -2.95
C ILE A 116 -8.14 -15.63 -2.98
N TRP A 117 -6.97 -15.42 -2.39
CA TRP A 117 -6.31 -14.12 -2.30
C TRP A 117 -6.01 -13.53 -3.67
N SER A 118 -5.56 -14.33 -4.64
CA SER A 118 -5.33 -13.86 -6.01
C SER A 118 -6.56 -13.21 -6.63
N VAL A 119 -7.76 -13.74 -6.33
CA VAL A 119 -9.03 -13.20 -6.81
C VAL A 119 -9.43 -11.95 -6.03
N LEU A 120 -9.32 -12.01 -4.69
CA LEU A 120 -9.63 -10.88 -3.81
C LEU A 120 -8.76 -9.67 -4.08
N ALA A 121 -7.45 -9.85 -4.26
CA ALA A 121 -6.49 -8.78 -4.50
C ALA A 121 -6.88 -7.97 -5.74
N GLN A 122 -7.13 -8.66 -6.86
CA GLN A 122 -7.56 -8.03 -8.11
C GLN A 122 -8.84 -7.22 -7.92
N HIS A 123 -9.81 -7.77 -7.18
CA HIS A 123 -11.08 -7.09 -6.92
C HIS A 123 -10.94 -5.87 -5.99
N PHE A 124 -10.23 -6.00 -4.86
CA PHE A 124 -10.00 -4.89 -3.93
C PHE A 124 -9.23 -3.75 -4.57
N ILE A 125 -8.38 -4.01 -5.57
CA ILE A 125 -7.69 -2.97 -6.31
C ILE A 125 -8.61 -2.25 -7.28
N ALA A 126 -9.45 -2.99 -8.01
CA ALA A 126 -10.47 -2.38 -8.85
C ALA A 126 -11.42 -1.51 -8.00
N ALA A 127 -11.85 -2.00 -6.84
CA ALA A 127 -12.69 -1.26 -5.90
C ALA A 127 -11.97 -0.07 -5.23
N GLY A 128 -10.69 -0.24 -4.85
CA GLY A 128 -9.82 0.84 -4.36
C GLY A 128 -9.53 1.89 -5.43
N SER A 129 -9.78 1.56 -6.70
CA SER A 129 -9.68 2.46 -7.83
C SER A 129 -10.99 3.03 -8.34
N HIS A 130 -12.05 2.90 -7.54
CA HIS A 130 -13.35 3.41 -7.90
C HIS A 130 -13.39 4.95 -7.90
N HIS A 131 -14.19 5.52 -8.81
CA HIS A 131 -14.35 6.97 -8.96
C HIS A 131 -15.06 7.61 -7.75
N GLU A 132 -15.97 6.87 -7.10
CA GLU A 132 -16.56 7.30 -5.83
C GLU A 132 -15.57 7.08 -4.66
N GLU A 133 -15.20 8.16 -3.99
CA GLU A 133 -14.23 8.16 -2.88
C GLU A 133 -14.66 7.25 -1.72
N GLU A 134 -15.95 7.16 -1.41
CA GLU A 134 -16.46 6.31 -0.33
C GLU A 134 -16.21 4.81 -0.60
N VAL A 135 -16.37 4.37 -1.86
CA VAL A 135 -16.10 2.98 -2.26
C VAL A 135 -14.60 2.70 -2.18
N ALA A 136 -13.77 3.60 -2.71
CA ALA A 136 -12.32 3.46 -2.67
C ALA A 136 -11.82 3.41 -1.21
N MET A 137 -12.28 4.32 -0.37
CA MET A 137 -11.97 4.34 1.06
C MET A 137 -12.44 3.07 1.76
N TYR A 138 -13.67 2.60 1.47
CA TYR A 138 -14.17 1.36 2.07
C TYR A 138 -13.35 0.13 1.67
N ALA A 139 -13.02 -0.04 0.39
CA ALA A 139 -12.19 -1.14 -0.10
C ALA A 139 -10.83 -1.15 0.59
N ILE A 140 -10.23 0.03 0.75
CA ILE A 140 -8.90 0.15 1.33
C ILE A 140 -8.93 0.05 2.85
N ASP A 141 -9.96 0.58 3.52
CA ASP A 141 -10.18 0.38 4.95
C ASP A 141 -10.48 -1.08 5.27
N SER A 142 -11.12 -1.80 4.37
CA SER A 142 -11.37 -3.23 4.49
C SER A 142 -10.08 -4.05 4.41
N LEU A 143 -9.20 -3.70 3.46
CA LEU A 143 -7.84 -4.22 3.43
C LEU A 143 -7.17 -3.90 4.76
N ARG A 144 -7.12 -2.63 5.16
CA ARG A 144 -6.54 -2.12 6.42
C ARG A 144 -7.03 -2.92 7.64
N ALA A 145 -8.33 -3.09 7.79
CA ALA A 145 -8.97 -3.79 8.91
C ALA A 145 -8.61 -5.28 8.92
N ALA A 146 -8.51 -5.92 7.75
CA ALA A 146 -7.98 -7.27 7.67
C ALA A 146 -6.60 -7.35 8.34
N TRP A 147 -5.70 -6.37 8.13
CA TRP A 147 -4.40 -6.33 8.81
C TRP A 147 -4.50 -6.10 10.33
N TYR A 148 -5.35 -5.18 10.79
CA TYR A 148 -5.41 -4.78 12.20
C TYR A 148 -6.19 -5.74 13.11
N GLU A 149 -7.33 -6.26 12.66
CA GLU A 149 -8.26 -7.01 13.52
C GLU A 149 -8.23 -8.53 13.28
N GLY A 150 -7.94 -8.99 12.06
CA GLY A 150 -8.02 -10.41 11.70
C GLY A 150 -6.68 -11.15 11.69
N PHE A 151 -5.59 -10.42 11.48
CA PHE A 151 -4.31 -11.03 11.14
C PHE A 151 -3.27 -10.83 12.25
N ILE A 152 -3.21 -9.73 12.99
CA ILE A 152 -2.20 -9.56 14.05
C ILE A 152 -2.69 -10.13 15.40
N PRO A 153 -1.97 -11.05 16.09
CA PRO A 153 -2.33 -11.45 17.45
C PRO A 153 -2.25 -10.22 18.37
N GLY A 154 -3.40 -9.76 18.88
CA GLY A 154 -3.47 -8.67 19.86
C GLY A 154 -4.57 -7.62 19.65
N GLY A 155 -5.42 -7.73 18.64
CA GLY A 155 -6.68 -6.97 18.57
C GLY A 155 -7.79 -7.69 19.33
N ALA A 156 -8.22 -7.14 20.46
CA ALA A 156 -9.18 -7.69 21.43
C ALA A 156 -8.71 -8.94 22.23
N VAL A 157 -8.44 -8.68 23.50
CA VAL A 157 -8.09 -9.65 24.56
C VAL A 157 -9.00 -10.88 24.52
N LYS A 158 -8.46 -12.02 24.07
CA LYS A 158 -8.91 -13.34 24.53
C LYS A 158 -7.83 -13.94 25.43
N PRO A 159 -8.22 -14.65 26.52
CA PRO A 159 -7.27 -15.11 27.51
C PRO A 159 -6.23 -16.05 26.89
N VAL A 160 -5.01 -15.87 27.37
CA VAL A 160 -3.79 -16.58 27.00
C VAL A 160 -3.93 -18.06 27.31
N ASP A 161 -3.92 -18.90 26.28
CA ASP A 161 -3.47 -20.30 26.36
C ASP A 161 -2.76 -20.66 25.03
N ALA A 162 -1.44 -20.83 25.09
CA ALA A 162 -0.55 -21.55 24.17
C ALA A 162 -0.56 -21.28 22.64
N ALA A 163 -1.27 -20.29 22.09
CA ALA A 163 -1.44 -20.11 20.64
C ALA A 163 -0.66 -18.94 19.97
N SER A 164 0.31 -18.30 20.64
CA SER A 164 0.89 -17.04 20.13
C SER A 164 1.86 -17.21 18.95
N GLU A 165 2.61 -18.32 18.86
CA GLU A 165 3.56 -18.56 17.78
C GLU A 165 2.88 -19.11 16.52
N ALA A 166 1.93 -20.06 16.68
CA ALA A 166 1.21 -20.63 15.55
C ALA A 166 0.34 -19.58 14.83
N ASN A 167 -0.31 -18.68 15.56
CA ASN A 167 -1.06 -17.59 14.93
C ASN A 167 -0.13 -16.61 14.22
N PHE A 168 1.03 -16.26 14.78
CA PHE A 168 1.99 -15.36 14.13
C PHE A 168 2.49 -15.94 12.80
N ASP A 169 2.81 -17.24 12.79
CA ASP A 169 3.25 -17.96 11.58
C ASP A 169 2.13 -18.02 10.53
N VAL A 170 0.89 -18.33 10.94
CA VAL A 170 -0.28 -18.31 10.04
C VAL A 170 -0.48 -16.93 9.43
N THR A 171 -0.38 -15.86 10.21
CA THR A 171 -0.50 -14.51 9.68
C THR A 171 0.57 -14.21 8.66
N GLU A 172 1.83 -14.45 9.03
CA GLU A 172 3.03 -14.25 8.22
C GLU A 172 2.89 -14.80 6.80
N HIS A 173 2.41 -16.03 6.70
CA HIS A 173 2.29 -16.71 5.42
C HIS A 173 1.23 -16.14 4.46
N TYR A 174 0.31 -15.30 4.97
CA TYR A 174 -0.79 -14.73 4.20
C TYR A 174 -0.62 -13.25 3.89
N TRP A 175 0.01 -12.50 4.78
CA TRP A 175 0.16 -11.07 4.60
C TRP A 175 1.29 -10.70 3.62
N PHE A 176 2.34 -11.53 3.49
CA PHE A 176 3.41 -11.32 2.51
C PHE A 176 2.95 -11.40 1.05
N PRO A 177 2.25 -12.46 0.60
CA PRO A 177 1.67 -12.50 -0.75
C PRO A 177 0.68 -11.36 -1.00
N MET A 178 0.01 -10.89 0.06
CA MET A 178 -0.90 -9.75 0.00
C MET A 178 -0.15 -8.43 -0.20
N LEU A 179 0.90 -8.13 0.56
CA LEU A 179 1.72 -6.94 0.31
C LEU A 179 2.38 -6.97 -1.06
N ALA A 180 2.90 -8.13 -1.48
CA ALA A 180 3.54 -8.28 -2.79
C ALA A 180 2.54 -8.04 -3.93
N GLY A 181 1.36 -8.67 -3.87
CA GLY A 181 0.31 -8.46 -4.87
C GLY A 181 -0.17 -7.01 -4.92
N LEU A 182 -0.38 -6.36 -3.76
CA LEU A 182 -0.74 -4.95 -3.72
C LEU A 182 0.36 -4.05 -4.29
N SER A 183 1.64 -4.39 -4.05
CA SER A 183 2.79 -3.67 -4.59
C SER A 183 2.89 -3.80 -6.11
N ASP A 184 2.82 -5.02 -6.65
CA ASP A 184 2.88 -5.31 -8.09
C ASP A 184 1.81 -4.54 -8.86
N LEU A 185 0.65 -4.33 -8.25
CA LEU A 185 -0.47 -3.65 -8.87
C LEU A 185 -0.38 -2.12 -8.80
N THR A 186 0.60 -1.57 -8.07
CA THR A 186 1.00 -0.17 -8.16
C THR A 186 2.07 0.10 -9.25
N LEU A 187 2.66 -0.96 -9.82
CA LEU A 187 3.85 -0.88 -10.69
C LEU A 187 3.55 -0.85 -12.21
N ASP A 188 2.31 -0.99 -12.69
CA ASP A 188 2.08 -1.17 -14.13
C ASP A 188 2.13 0.15 -14.96
N PRO A 189 2.91 0.18 -16.07
CA PRO A 189 3.24 1.35 -16.87
C PRO A 189 2.32 1.46 -18.09
N ARG A 190 1.52 2.53 -18.14
CA ARG A 190 1.15 3.13 -19.43
C ARG A 190 1.85 4.45 -19.54
N SER A 191 3.17 4.36 -19.72
CA SER A 191 3.94 5.35 -20.45
C SER A 191 3.53 5.24 -21.92
N GLU A 192 2.58 6.07 -22.32
CA GLU A 192 2.35 6.66 -23.65
C GLU A 192 0.92 7.17 -23.65
N ALA A 193 0.78 8.50 -23.47
CA ALA A 193 -0.46 9.16 -23.83
C ALA A 193 -0.69 8.92 -25.34
N PRO A 194 -1.91 8.58 -25.78
CA PRO A 194 -2.24 8.77 -27.18
C PRO A 194 -2.10 10.27 -27.47
N ASP A 195 -1.36 10.61 -28.51
CA ASP A 195 -1.50 11.90 -29.18
C ASP A 195 -2.96 12.00 -29.64
N ASP A 196 -3.84 12.57 -28.79
CA ASP A 196 -5.22 12.89 -29.16
C ASP A 196 -5.34 14.40 -29.28
N ASP A 197 -5.40 14.84 -30.53
CA ASP A 197 -5.63 16.21 -30.95
C ASP A 197 -6.95 16.74 -30.36
N GLY A 198 -6.82 17.75 -29.50
CA GLY A 198 -7.74 18.88 -29.44
C GLY A 198 -9.18 18.59 -29.02
N VAL A 199 -9.42 18.40 -27.73
CA VAL A 199 -10.59 18.96 -27.02
C VAL A 199 -10.16 19.32 -25.59
N GLU A 200 -10.33 20.59 -25.19
CA GLU A 200 -10.21 21.04 -23.80
C GLU A 200 -11.27 20.33 -22.93
N LYS A 201 -10.96 19.13 -22.44
CA LYS A 201 -11.56 18.60 -21.22
C LYS A 201 -10.73 19.12 -20.06
N THR A 202 -11.39 19.71 -19.07
CA THR A 202 -10.77 20.04 -17.77
C THR A 202 -9.96 18.84 -17.29
N GLU A 203 -8.66 19.03 -16.99
CA GLU A 203 -7.74 17.97 -16.54
C GLU A 203 -8.29 17.13 -15.36
N GLU A 204 -9.24 17.69 -14.61
CA GLU A 204 -9.97 17.06 -13.51
C GLU A 204 -10.76 15.80 -13.90
N ASP A 205 -11.22 15.68 -15.16
CA ASP A 205 -12.01 14.54 -15.68
C ASP A 205 -11.19 13.60 -16.58
N SER A 206 -9.86 13.75 -16.61
CA SER A 206 -9.02 12.81 -17.35
C SER A 206 -8.97 11.47 -16.60
N PRO A 207 -9.27 10.34 -17.26
CA PRO A 207 -9.24 9.00 -16.64
C PRO A 207 -7.87 8.65 -16.05
N MET A 208 -6.81 9.33 -16.51
CA MET A 208 -5.45 9.22 -15.97
C MET A 208 -5.33 9.81 -14.55
N MET A 209 -5.97 10.94 -14.25
CA MET A 209 -5.89 11.59 -12.93
C MET A 209 -6.70 10.86 -11.86
N GLU A 210 -7.83 10.24 -12.24
CA GLU A 210 -8.59 9.32 -11.36
C GLU A 210 -7.79 8.06 -11.04
N THR A 211 -7.10 7.49 -12.05
CA THR A 211 -6.20 6.34 -11.88
C THR A 211 -5.00 6.68 -11.00
N VAL A 212 -4.46 7.89 -11.10
CA VAL A 212 -3.37 8.34 -10.21
C VAL A 212 -3.87 8.53 -8.78
N ARG A 213 -5.03 9.18 -8.57
CA ARG A 213 -5.61 9.43 -7.24
C ARG A 213 -5.87 8.12 -6.48
N SER A 214 -6.50 7.16 -7.12
CA SER A 214 -6.77 5.83 -6.54
C SER A 214 -5.51 5.05 -6.17
N ARG A 215 -4.47 5.10 -7.02
CA ARG A 215 -3.16 4.51 -6.72
C ARG A 215 -2.50 5.16 -5.50
N CYS A 216 -2.60 6.48 -5.35
CA CYS A 216 -2.05 7.19 -4.18
C CYS A 216 -2.69 6.73 -2.87
N ILE A 217 -4.03 6.58 -2.87
CA ILE A 217 -4.75 6.15 -1.66
C ILE A 217 -4.33 4.73 -1.28
N THR A 218 -4.28 3.81 -2.25
CA THR A 218 -3.80 2.43 -2.03
C THR A 218 -2.37 2.39 -1.50
N GLN A 219 -1.47 3.20 -2.06
CA GLN A 219 -0.07 3.27 -1.62
C GLN A 219 0.08 3.86 -0.22
N LEU A 220 -0.67 4.90 0.14
CA LEU A 220 -0.61 5.51 1.48
C LEU A 220 -1.01 4.51 2.57
N LEU A 221 -2.00 3.67 2.27
CA LEU A 221 -2.49 2.65 3.21
C LEU A 221 -1.55 1.45 3.28
N LEU A 222 -0.91 1.08 2.16
CA LEU A 222 0.18 0.10 2.15
C LEU A 222 1.40 0.58 2.95
N LEU A 223 1.78 1.86 2.82
CA LEU A 223 2.81 2.49 3.65
C LEU A 223 2.46 2.43 5.14
N GLY A 224 1.22 2.75 5.51
CA GLY A 224 0.76 2.66 6.90
C GLY A 224 0.78 1.24 7.47
N ALA A 225 0.46 0.24 6.65
CA ALA A 225 0.56 -1.17 7.01
C ALA A 225 2.01 -1.59 7.25
N ILE A 226 2.91 -1.28 6.29
CA ILE A 226 4.35 -1.56 6.42
C ILE A 226 4.94 -0.89 7.65
N ASP A 227 4.59 0.38 7.92
CA ASP A 227 5.05 1.12 9.09
C ASP A 227 4.59 0.48 10.41
N SER A 228 3.34 0.00 10.46
CA SER A 228 2.81 -0.68 11.65
C SER A 228 3.52 -2.02 11.88
N ILE A 229 3.77 -2.78 10.81
CA ILE A 229 4.44 -4.08 10.85
C ILE A 229 5.89 -3.92 11.30
N GLN A 230 6.64 -3.00 10.69
CA GLN A 230 8.05 -2.78 11.04
C GLN A 230 8.21 -2.24 12.47
N LYS A 231 7.26 -1.44 12.97
CA LYS A 231 7.34 -0.96 14.37
C LYS A 231 7.10 -2.07 15.38
N LYS A 232 6.17 -3.00 15.10
CA LYS A 232 5.70 -3.97 16.09
C LYS A 232 6.36 -5.33 16.00
N TYR A 233 6.81 -5.74 14.80
CA TYR A 233 7.20 -7.12 14.52
C TYR A 233 8.58 -7.30 13.89
N TRP A 234 9.32 -6.22 13.59
CA TRP A 234 10.58 -6.31 12.82
C TRP A 234 11.58 -7.34 13.33
N SER A 235 11.79 -7.41 14.65
CA SER A 235 12.72 -8.37 15.27
C SER A 235 12.28 -9.83 15.21
N ARG A 236 11.02 -10.10 14.87
CA ARG A 236 10.44 -11.44 14.74
C ARG A 236 10.41 -11.94 13.30
N LEU A 237 10.70 -11.07 12.33
CA LEU A 237 10.70 -11.41 10.91
C LEU A 237 12.00 -12.11 10.51
N LYS A 238 11.90 -13.11 9.65
CA LYS A 238 13.05 -13.77 9.02
C LYS A 238 13.74 -12.82 8.03
N ALA A 239 15.01 -13.07 7.74
CA ALA A 239 15.78 -12.24 6.80
C ALA A 239 15.08 -12.11 5.43
N THR A 240 14.56 -13.19 4.87
CA THR A 240 13.84 -13.18 3.58
C THR A 240 12.62 -12.26 3.57
N GLN A 241 11.95 -12.13 4.72
CA GLN A 241 10.76 -11.33 4.91
C GLN A 241 11.09 -9.86 5.08
N GLN A 242 12.13 -9.55 5.85
CA GLN A 242 12.66 -8.20 5.96
C GLN A 242 13.11 -7.67 4.59
N ILE A 243 13.74 -8.52 3.77
CA ILE A 243 14.10 -8.19 2.38
C ILE A 243 12.87 -7.91 1.54
N ALA A 244 11.85 -8.76 1.60
CA ALA A 244 10.61 -8.55 0.86
C ALA A 244 9.91 -7.22 1.23
N ILE A 245 9.89 -6.84 2.52
CA ILE A 245 9.35 -5.54 2.93
C ILE A 245 10.18 -4.39 2.37
N MET A 246 11.51 -4.50 2.39
CA MET A 246 12.40 -3.49 1.80
C MET A 246 12.13 -3.32 0.32
N ASP A 247 11.97 -4.43 -0.43
CA ASP A 247 11.71 -4.41 -1.87
C ASP A 247 10.34 -3.81 -2.18
N ILE A 248 9.30 -4.23 -1.46
CA ILE A 248 7.94 -3.69 -1.61
C ILE A 248 7.91 -2.20 -1.29
N LEU A 249 8.51 -1.78 -0.18
CA LEU A 249 8.55 -0.37 0.20
C LEU A 249 9.33 0.47 -0.81
N PHE A 250 10.43 -0.07 -1.34
CA PHE A 250 11.20 0.60 -2.38
C PHE A 250 10.38 0.78 -3.66
N SER A 251 9.64 -0.23 -4.13
CA SER A 251 8.77 -0.09 -5.30
C SER A 251 7.68 0.96 -5.12
N LEU A 252 7.10 1.07 -3.92
CA LEU A 252 6.10 2.10 -3.61
C LEU A 252 6.71 3.51 -3.65
N LEU A 253 7.95 3.62 -3.18
CA LEU A 253 8.69 4.87 -3.16
C LEU A 253 9.15 5.28 -4.56
N GLU A 254 9.61 4.34 -5.36
CA GLU A 254 10.04 4.57 -6.75
C GLU A 254 8.89 5.13 -7.59
N PHE A 255 7.67 4.62 -7.43
CA PHE A 255 6.49 5.19 -8.09
C PHE A 255 6.26 6.66 -7.68
N ALA A 256 6.21 6.93 -6.37
CA ALA A 256 5.96 8.28 -5.86
C ALA A 256 7.07 9.25 -6.30
N SER A 257 8.32 8.81 -6.30
CA SER A 257 9.48 9.59 -6.72
C SER A 257 9.51 9.84 -8.23
N SER A 258 9.16 8.84 -9.04
CA SER A 258 9.03 8.97 -10.50
C SER A 258 7.96 10.00 -10.89
N TYR A 259 6.80 9.96 -10.20
CA TYR A 259 5.75 10.95 -10.39
C TYR A 259 6.19 12.36 -9.96
N ASN A 260 6.93 12.45 -8.85
CA ASN A 260 7.51 13.69 -8.33
C ASN A 260 8.89 14.03 -8.92
N SER A 261 9.26 13.40 -10.03
CA SER A 261 10.56 13.65 -10.64
C SER A 261 10.67 15.12 -11.06
N PRO A 262 11.87 15.71 -11.02
CA PRO A 262 12.02 17.14 -11.25
C PRO A 262 11.53 17.61 -12.63
N SER A 263 11.68 16.77 -13.66
CA SER A 263 11.13 17.01 -15.00
C SER A 263 9.60 17.04 -15.00
N ASN A 264 8.95 16.06 -14.34
CA ASN A 264 7.49 15.96 -14.28
C ASN A 264 6.88 17.09 -13.45
N LEU A 265 7.53 17.48 -12.34
CA LEU A 265 7.13 18.63 -11.54
C LEU A 265 7.22 19.92 -12.36
N ARG A 266 8.29 20.11 -13.13
CA ARG A 266 8.48 21.29 -13.98
C ARG A 266 7.38 21.42 -15.04
N THR A 267 7.07 20.34 -15.76
CA THR A 267 5.98 20.34 -16.75
C THR A 267 4.63 20.66 -16.11
N ARG A 268 4.33 20.08 -14.94
CA ARG A 268 3.08 20.34 -14.21
C ARG A 268 3.00 21.76 -13.64
N MET A 269 4.13 22.32 -13.20
CA MET A 269 4.18 23.68 -12.66
C MET A 269 3.83 24.77 -13.68
N HIS A 270 3.99 24.50 -14.98
CA HIS A 270 3.52 25.40 -16.04
C HIS A 270 1.99 25.39 -16.23
N HIS A 271 1.31 24.33 -15.78
CA HIS A 271 -0.13 24.11 -16.01
C HIS A 271 -0.99 24.27 -14.75
N ILE A 272 -0.38 24.23 -13.54
CA ILE A 272 -1.10 24.33 -12.26
C ILE A 272 -1.21 25.79 -11.79
N PRO A 273 -2.43 26.34 -11.59
CA PRO A 273 -2.63 27.66 -11.02
C PRO A 273 -1.98 27.80 -9.64
N PRO A 274 -1.39 28.97 -9.29
CA PRO A 274 -0.69 29.19 -8.02
C PRO A 274 -1.57 29.02 -6.75
N GLU A 275 -2.89 28.97 -6.91
CA GLU A 275 -3.87 28.91 -5.81
C GLU A 275 -4.25 27.48 -5.39
N ARG A 276 -3.79 26.43 -6.10
CA ARG A 276 -4.05 25.03 -5.73
C ARG A 276 -2.76 24.21 -5.63
N PRO A 277 -2.44 23.61 -4.48
CA PRO A 277 -1.31 22.69 -4.39
C PRO A 277 -1.59 21.43 -5.22
N PRO A 278 -0.57 20.85 -5.91
CA PRO A 278 -0.72 19.57 -6.59
C PRO A 278 -1.18 18.48 -5.61
N LEU A 279 -1.81 17.41 -6.14
CA LEU A 279 -2.11 16.19 -5.37
C LEU A 279 -0.88 15.82 -4.52
N ASN A 280 -1.10 15.65 -3.21
CA ASN A 280 -0.05 15.68 -2.19
C ASN A 280 0.78 14.38 -2.11
N LEU A 281 1.24 13.90 -3.27
CA LEU A 281 2.18 12.80 -3.45
C LEU A 281 3.55 13.11 -2.84
N LEU A 282 3.88 14.39 -2.61
CA LEU A 282 5.07 14.77 -1.85
C LEU A 282 4.99 14.29 -0.40
N ARG A 283 3.82 14.37 0.25
CA ARG A 283 3.65 13.79 1.60
C ARG A 283 3.78 12.28 1.59
N GLN A 284 3.32 11.63 0.52
CA GLN A 284 3.42 10.18 0.39
C GLN A 284 4.87 9.73 0.17
N GLU A 285 5.60 10.40 -0.73
CA GLU A 285 7.04 10.15 -0.92
C GLU A 285 7.83 10.45 0.36
N LEU A 286 7.50 11.53 1.07
CA LEU A 286 8.11 11.85 2.35
C LEU A 286 7.85 10.78 3.41
N ALA A 287 6.61 10.31 3.53
CA ALA A 287 6.24 9.24 4.45
C ALA A 287 6.96 7.93 4.10
N GLY A 288 6.97 7.54 2.82
CA GLY A 288 7.67 6.36 2.32
C GLY A 288 9.18 6.44 2.56
N THR A 289 9.80 7.61 2.30
CA THR A 289 11.21 7.89 2.56
C THR A 289 11.53 7.69 4.04
N ASN A 290 10.71 8.24 4.95
CA ASN A 290 10.92 8.09 6.38
C ASN A 290 10.91 6.63 6.81
N ILE A 291 9.87 5.88 6.42
CA ILE A 291 9.71 4.47 6.79
C ILE A 291 10.85 3.64 6.20
N TYR A 292 11.28 3.93 4.97
CA TYR A 292 12.34 3.18 4.30
C TYR A 292 13.69 3.39 4.98
N LEU A 293 14.04 4.64 5.31
CA LEU A 293 15.25 4.95 6.08
C LEU A 293 15.21 4.29 7.45
N GLU A 294 14.08 4.33 8.17
CA GLU A 294 13.94 3.64 9.47
C GLU A 294 14.21 2.14 9.36
N ILE A 295 13.61 1.46 8.37
CA ILE A 295 13.80 0.02 8.14
C ILE A 295 15.25 -0.30 7.80
N LEU A 296 15.86 0.46 6.90
CA LEU A 296 17.24 0.23 6.48
C LEU A 296 18.21 0.45 7.65
N HIS A 297 18.04 1.52 8.42
CA HIS A 297 18.84 1.76 9.61
C HIS A 297 18.71 0.64 10.63
N LYS A 298 17.48 0.21 10.96
CA LYS A 298 17.23 -0.93 11.86
C LYS A 298 17.93 -2.21 11.41
N SER A 299 18.05 -2.40 10.11
CA SER A 299 18.66 -3.60 9.50
C SER A 299 20.18 -3.53 9.39
N THR A 300 20.74 -2.34 9.50
CA THR A 300 22.20 -2.13 9.52
C THR A 300 22.81 -2.16 10.92
N VAL A 301 22.00 -1.99 11.97
CA VAL A 301 22.43 -2.03 13.38
C VAL A 301 22.57 -3.48 13.84
N GLU A 302 23.64 -3.78 14.57
CA GLU A 302 23.82 -5.08 15.22
C GLU A 302 22.79 -5.25 16.35
N HIS A 303 21.97 -6.29 16.27
CA HIS A 303 21.26 -6.76 17.45
C HIS A 303 22.31 -7.42 18.35
N ASP A 304 22.64 -6.80 19.49
CA ASP A 304 23.48 -7.41 20.52
C ASP A 304 22.93 -8.80 20.83
N ALA A 305 23.67 -9.82 20.40
CA ALA A 305 23.47 -11.21 20.78
C ALA A 305 23.92 -11.40 22.23
N SER A 306 23.25 -10.74 23.17
CA SER A 306 23.31 -11.13 24.57
C SER A 306 22.17 -12.10 24.81
N GLU A 307 22.52 -13.35 25.08
CA GLU A 307 21.65 -14.51 25.36
C GLU A 307 21.25 -15.35 24.13
N THR A 308 22.21 -16.03 23.51
CA THR A 308 21.95 -17.41 23.06
C THR A 308 23.25 -18.21 22.99
N THR A 309 23.27 -19.29 23.75
CA THR A 309 24.34 -20.27 23.92
C THR A 309 24.85 -20.85 22.60
N GLU A 310 26.17 -20.88 22.47
CA GLU A 310 26.95 -21.48 21.39
C GLU A 310 26.44 -22.89 21.03
N THR A 311 25.79 -23.02 19.87
CA THR A 311 25.48 -24.30 19.21
C THR A 311 25.65 -24.13 17.70
N GLU A 312 25.96 -25.21 16.98
CA GLU A 312 26.33 -25.18 15.54
C GLU A 312 25.24 -24.58 14.62
N GLU A 313 23.97 -24.52 15.06
CA GLU A 313 22.88 -23.79 14.38
C GLU A 313 23.06 -22.26 14.40
N ALA A 314 23.81 -21.71 15.37
CA ALA A 314 24.12 -20.28 15.47
C ALA A 314 25.01 -19.78 14.31
N ASN A 315 25.79 -20.68 13.70
CA ASN A 315 26.70 -20.32 12.61
C ASN A 315 25.97 -20.13 11.27
N GLY A 316 24.80 -20.77 11.08
CA GLY A 316 23.95 -20.53 9.91
C GLY A 316 23.13 -19.24 10.06
N PHE A 317 22.61 -18.99 11.26
CA PHE A 317 21.83 -17.79 11.59
C PHE A 317 22.66 -16.50 11.49
N SER A 318 23.91 -16.52 11.97
CA SER A 318 24.82 -15.38 11.88
C SER A 318 25.15 -14.97 10.42
N VAL A 319 25.30 -15.95 9.53
CA VAL A 319 25.61 -15.72 8.10
C VAL A 319 24.42 -15.12 7.35
N GLU A 320 23.19 -15.56 7.63
CA GLU A 320 21.98 -14.96 7.03
C GLU A 320 21.77 -13.51 7.49
N GLN A 321 22.04 -13.24 8.76
CA GLN A 321 21.92 -11.90 9.34
C GLN A 321 22.99 -10.94 8.78
N GLU A 322 24.21 -11.43 8.55
CA GLU A 322 25.28 -10.66 7.89
C GLU A 322 24.94 -10.36 6.42
N LYS A 323 24.36 -11.32 5.68
CA LYS A 323 23.89 -11.10 4.31
C LYS A 323 22.80 -10.03 4.25
N LEU A 324 21.83 -10.08 5.16
CA LEU A 324 20.79 -9.06 5.27
C LEU A 324 21.39 -7.68 5.54
N LYS A 325 22.33 -7.59 6.49
CA LYS A 325 23.02 -6.34 6.84
C LYS A 325 23.72 -5.74 5.63
N ASN A 326 24.48 -6.54 4.89
CA ASN A 326 25.18 -6.10 3.67
C ASN A 326 24.21 -5.65 2.57
N LEU A 327 23.07 -6.34 2.41
CA LEU A 327 22.03 -5.94 1.47
C LEU A 327 21.35 -4.62 1.88
N ALA A 328 21.03 -4.47 3.16
CA ALA A 328 20.44 -3.23 3.70
C ALA A 328 21.41 -2.05 3.59
N GLU A 329 22.71 -2.26 3.87
CA GLU A 329 23.76 -1.27 3.65
C GLU A 329 23.79 -0.82 2.18
N GLY A 330 23.81 -1.76 1.24
CA GLY A 330 23.80 -1.46 -0.19
C GLY A 330 22.56 -0.66 -0.62
N LYS A 331 21.37 -1.04 -0.14
CA LYS A 331 20.12 -0.32 -0.39
C LYS A 331 20.12 1.09 0.19
N LEU A 332 20.62 1.25 1.41
CA LEU A 332 20.73 2.55 2.09
C LEU A 332 21.65 3.51 1.34
N VAL A 333 22.83 3.04 0.96
CA VAL A 333 23.83 3.84 0.25
C VAL A 333 23.31 4.24 -1.13
N SER A 334 22.75 3.28 -1.87
CA SER A 334 22.16 3.54 -3.19
C SER A 334 21.02 4.56 -3.12
N PHE A 335 20.12 4.41 -2.14
CA PHE A 335 18.98 5.29 -1.99
C PHE A 335 19.39 6.73 -1.60
N CYS A 336 20.25 6.88 -0.58
CA CYS A 336 20.78 8.19 -0.19
C CYS A 336 21.53 8.85 -1.36
N GLY A 337 22.39 8.10 -2.05
CA GLY A 337 23.16 8.59 -3.19
C GLY A 337 22.27 9.08 -4.33
N GLN A 338 21.21 8.34 -4.67
CA GLN A 338 20.28 8.70 -5.74
C GLN A 338 19.56 10.02 -5.45
N ILE A 339 19.01 10.20 -4.24
CA ILE A 339 18.32 11.45 -3.87
C ILE A 339 19.29 12.64 -3.85
N LEU A 340 20.51 12.47 -3.34
CA LEU A 340 21.52 13.52 -3.36
C LEU A 340 21.97 13.87 -4.79
N LYS A 341 22.03 12.88 -5.67
CA LYS A 341 22.36 13.07 -7.09
C LYS A 341 21.27 13.87 -7.79
N GLU A 342 20.01 13.50 -7.64
CA GLU A 342 18.87 14.26 -8.18
C GLU A 342 18.86 15.71 -7.68
N ALA A 343 19.11 15.91 -6.39
CA ALA A 343 19.20 17.25 -5.80
C ALA A 343 20.39 18.06 -6.32
N SER A 344 21.51 17.40 -6.61
CA SER A 344 22.73 18.01 -7.16
C SER A 344 22.57 18.38 -8.63
N ASP A 345 21.90 17.54 -9.41
CA ASP A 345 21.64 17.75 -10.84
C ASP A 345 20.58 18.85 -11.07
N LEU A 346 19.74 19.11 -10.07
CA LEU A 346 18.81 20.23 -10.05
C LEU A 346 19.46 21.61 -9.85
N GLN A 347 20.72 21.66 -9.40
CA GLN A 347 21.41 22.93 -9.20
C GLN A 347 21.76 23.56 -10.55
N PRO A 348 21.55 24.88 -10.73
CA PRO A 348 21.98 25.56 -11.94
C PRO A 348 23.49 25.41 -12.13
N SER A 349 23.94 25.10 -13.35
CA SER A 349 25.37 25.17 -13.68
C SER A 349 25.85 26.60 -13.49
N THR A 350 27.03 26.76 -12.89
CA THR A 350 27.62 28.04 -12.49
C THR A 350 27.52 29.08 -13.61
N GLY A 351 26.59 30.04 -13.49
CA GLY A 351 26.41 31.15 -14.44
C GLY A 351 25.05 31.25 -15.13
N GLU A 352 24.17 30.27 -15.04
CA GLU A 352 22.79 30.40 -15.50
C GLU A 352 21.91 30.90 -14.34
N THR A 353 21.14 31.97 -14.55
CA THR A 353 20.07 32.36 -13.61
C THR A 353 19.10 31.18 -13.55
N ALA A 354 19.00 30.51 -12.40
CA ALA A 354 18.02 29.47 -12.19
C ALA A 354 16.65 30.01 -12.60
N SER A 355 15.99 29.36 -13.57
CA SER A 355 14.59 29.68 -13.88
C SER A 355 13.80 29.63 -12.58
N ALA A 356 12.83 30.52 -12.39
CA ALA A 356 11.94 30.50 -11.22
C ALA A 356 11.33 29.12 -10.97
N ASP A 357 11.16 28.31 -12.03
CA ASP A 357 10.72 26.92 -11.96
C ASP A 357 11.71 26.00 -11.23
N ILE A 358 13.02 26.18 -11.40
CA ILE A 358 14.03 25.35 -10.73
C ILE A 358 13.99 25.59 -9.22
N HIS A 359 13.88 26.86 -8.81
CA HIS A 359 13.71 27.20 -7.40
C HIS A 359 12.44 26.58 -6.80
N ARG A 360 11.31 26.69 -7.50
CA ARG A 360 10.03 26.14 -7.02
C ARG A 360 10.00 24.61 -7.00
N VAL A 361 10.69 23.93 -7.93
CA VAL A 361 10.89 22.46 -7.86
C VAL A 361 11.77 22.10 -6.65
N LEU A 362 12.86 22.82 -6.43
CA LEU A 362 13.75 22.61 -5.28
C LEU A 362 13.02 22.84 -3.93
N ASP A 363 12.18 23.87 -3.83
CA ASP A 363 11.33 24.13 -2.65
C ASP A 363 10.48 22.89 -2.31
N LEU A 364 9.86 22.28 -3.33
CA LEU A 364 9.00 21.10 -3.15
C LEU A 364 9.78 19.83 -2.80
N ARG A 365 11.02 19.69 -3.30
CA ARG A 365 11.88 18.52 -3.04
C ARG A 365 12.67 18.64 -1.73
N ALA A 366 12.89 19.85 -1.22
CA ALA A 366 13.70 20.12 -0.04
C ALA A 366 13.35 19.24 1.19
N PRO A 367 12.07 18.98 1.53
CA PRO A 367 11.73 18.12 2.67
C PRO A 367 12.29 16.69 2.56
N VAL A 368 12.25 16.09 1.37
CA VAL A 368 12.77 14.73 1.13
C VAL A 368 14.30 14.73 1.21
N ILE A 369 14.95 15.74 0.63
CA ILE A 369 16.42 15.89 0.67
C ILE A 369 16.91 16.05 2.11
N VAL A 370 16.25 16.93 2.89
CA VAL A 370 16.57 17.15 4.31
C VAL A 370 16.38 15.88 5.12
N MET A 371 15.34 15.09 4.83
CA MET A 371 15.10 13.82 5.51
C MET A 371 16.20 12.80 5.24
N VAL A 372 16.65 12.67 3.99
CA VAL A 372 17.78 11.82 3.62
C VAL A 372 19.07 12.27 4.30
N LEU A 373 19.36 13.57 4.30
CA LEU A 373 20.54 14.12 4.99
C LEU A 373 20.51 13.85 6.50
N LYS A 374 19.34 14.00 7.14
CA LYS A 374 19.16 13.64 8.55
C LYS A 374 19.29 12.14 8.80
N GLY A 375 18.85 11.29 7.88
CA GLY A 375 19.10 9.86 7.89
C GLY A 375 20.59 9.53 7.83
N MET A 376 21.34 10.22 6.97
CA MET A 376 22.80 10.08 6.89
C MET A 376 23.50 10.51 8.19
N CYS A 377 22.95 11.46 8.95
CA CYS A 377 23.48 11.83 10.26
C CYS A 377 23.41 10.69 11.28
N ILE A 378 22.41 9.81 11.19
CA ILE A 378 22.21 8.66 12.09
C ILE A 378 22.77 7.34 11.53
N MET A 379 23.31 7.38 10.30
CA MET A 379 23.99 6.24 9.68
C MET A 379 25.20 5.81 10.50
N ASP A 380 25.46 4.50 10.53
CA ASP A 380 26.67 3.96 11.13
C ASP A 380 27.92 4.62 10.53
N ALA A 381 28.85 5.04 11.41
CA ALA A 381 30.01 5.81 11.01
C ALA A 381 30.98 4.99 10.12
N GLN A 382 31.05 3.67 10.28
CA GLN A 382 31.89 2.82 9.41
C GLN A 382 31.28 2.68 8.02
N ILE A 383 29.95 2.53 7.92
CA ILE A 383 29.24 2.55 6.65
C ILE A 383 29.47 3.89 5.94
N PHE A 384 29.22 5.00 6.64
CA PHE A 384 29.41 6.34 6.07
C PHE A 384 30.85 6.56 5.60
N LYS A 385 31.85 6.15 6.40
CA LYS A 385 33.27 6.25 6.05
C LYS A 385 33.63 5.42 4.81
N ARG A 386 33.10 4.20 4.70
CA ARG A 386 33.36 3.28 3.57
C ARG A 386 32.88 3.87 2.24
N HIS A 387 31.70 4.51 2.26
CA HIS A 387 31.04 5.07 1.07
C HIS A 387 31.22 6.59 0.91
N LEU A 388 32.07 7.22 1.74
CA LEU A 388 32.31 8.66 1.70
C LEU A 388 32.76 9.15 0.32
N LYS A 389 33.52 8.34 -0.42
CA LYS A 389 33.99 8.68 -1.77
C LYS A 389 32.85 8.92 -2.75
N ASP A 390 31.74 8.19 -2.59
CA ASP A 390 30.57 8.29 -3.47
C ASP A 390 29.68 9.47 -3.04
N PHE A 391 29.54 9.71 -1.73
CA PHE A 391 28.72 10.81 -1.21
C PHE A 391 29.37 12.19 -1.32
N TYR A 392 30.70 12.28 -1.17
CA TYR A 392 31.41 13.55 -1.05
C TYR A 392 31.19 14.50 -2.24
N PRO A 393 31.26 14.06 -3.52
CA PRO A 393 31.00 14.93 -4.66
C PRO A 393 29.56 15.49 -4.68
N LEU A 394 28.58 14.70 -4.23
CA LEU A 394 27.18 15.11 -4.20
C LEU A 394 26.92 16.12 -3.08
N ILE A 395 27.39 15.79 -1.88
CA ILE A 395 27.25 16.65 -0.71
C ILE A 395 27.92 18.02 -0.93
N THR A 396 29.11 18.05 -1.54
CA THR A 396 29.83 19.31 -1.80
C THR A 396 29.11 20.20 -2.81
N LYS A 397 28.50 19.63 -3.86
CA LYS A 397 27.64 20.39 -4.79
C LYS A 397 26.46 21.05 -4.07
N LEU A 398 25.86 20.34 -3.10
CA LEU A 398 24.72 20.84 -2.36
C LEU A 398 25.05 21.95 -1.34
N ILE A 399 26.33 22.23 -1.05
CA ILE A 399 26.73 23.39 -0.22
C ILE A 399 26.23 24.69 -0.84
N CYS A 400 26.21 24.75 -2.17
CA CYS A 400 25.73 25.90 -2.94
C CYS A 400 24.21 25.88 -3.17
N CYS A 401 23.46 24.95 -2.57
CA CYS A 401 22.02 24.88 -2.72
C CYS A 401 21.34 26.14 -2.19
N ASP A 402 20.45 26.72 -3.00
CA ASP A 402 19.70 27.93 -2.62
C ASP A 402 18.82 27.70 -1.38
N GLN A 403 18.35 26.46 -1.19
CA GLN A 403 17.50 26.07 -0.08
C GLN A 403 18.26 26.08 1.25
N MET A 404 17.87 26.99 2.14
CA MET A 404 18.51 27.18 3.45
C MET A 404 18.41 25.92 4.33
N GLU A 405 17.28 25.22 4.28
CA GLU A 405 17.01 24.03 5.08
C GLU A 405 17.93 22.86 4.68
N VAL A 406 18.20 22.70 3.38
CA VAL A 406 19.14 21.72 2.85
C VAL A 406 20.55 22.02 3.35
N ARG A 407 20.98 23.29 3.27
CA ARG A 407 22.30 23.72 3.79
C ARG A 407 22.42 23.55 5.30
N GLY A 408 21.34 23.78 6.05
CA GLY A 408 21.28 23.52 7.50
C GLY A 408 21.50 22.04 7.82
N ALA A 409 20.77 21.14 7.14
CA ALA A 409 20.92 19.69 7.32
C ALA A 409 22.32 19.18 6.90
N LEU A 410 22.93 19.78 5.87
CA LEU A 410 24.31 19.51 5.49
C LEU A 410 25.31 19.92 6.58
N GLY A 411 25.10 21.07 7.21
CA GLY A 411 25.91 21.51 8.34
C GLY A 411 25.87 20.51 9.50
N ASP A 412 24.67 20.00 9.83
CA ASP A 412 24.50 18.95 10.83
C ASP A 412 25.24 17.66 10.46
N LEU A 413 25.17 17.26 9.18
CA LEU A 413 25.86 16.08 8.66
C LEU A 413 27.39 16.21 8.77
N PHE A 414 27.94 17.35 8.38
CA PHE A 414 29.36 17.63 8.51
C PHE A 414 29.83 17.63 9.96
N SER A 415 29.05 18.26 10.85
CA SER A 415 29.31 18.27 12.28
C SER A 415 29.35 16.85 12.85
N LYS A 416 28.35 16.01 12.52
CA LYS A 416 28.21 14.66 13.09
C LYS A 416 29.12 13.61 12.48
N GLN A 417 29.31 13.60 11.16
CA GLN A 417 29.96 12.49 10.46
C GLN A 417 31.37 12.84 9.95
N LEU A 418 31.62 14.08 9.50
CA LEU A 418 32.94 14.46 8.98
C LEU A 418 33.91 14.93 10.06
N THR A 419 33.44 15.71 11.04
CA THR A 419 34.30 16.22 12.11
C THR A 419 35.00 15.08 12.88
N PRO A 420 34.31 13.99 13.26
CA PRO A 420 34.96 12.85 13.93
C PRO A 420 35.89 12.02 13.04
N LEU A 421 35.84 12.18 11.71
CA LEU A 421 36.75 11.50 10.79
C LEU A 421 38.05 12.28 10.55
N MET A 422 38.05 13.58 10.87
CA MET A 422 39.20 14.48 10.73
C MET A 422 40.01 14.63 12.01
N LEU A 423 39.41 14.28 13.16
CA LEU A 423 40.05 14.19 14.48
C LEU A 423 40.52 12.75 14.72
#